data_AF-A0A2K3E320-F1
#
_entry.id   AF-A0A2K3E320-F1
#
_cell.length_a   1.000
_cell.length_b   1.000
_cell.length_c   1.000
_cell.angle_alpha   90.00
_cell.angle_beta   90.00
_cell.angle_gamma   90.00
#
_symmetry.space_group_name_H-M   'P 1'
#
loop_
_entity.id
_entity.type
_entity.pdbx_description
1 polymer ?
#
loop_
_entity_poly.entity_id
_entity_poly.type
_entity_poly.pdbx_seq_one_letter_code
_entity_poly.pdbx_strand_id
1 'polypeptide(L)'
;MAAAEATTTVAGAGDPFGLNEDGSCRDPAAFRAALLADTGRLEALSGEPRFAPFLPVLTGADPEALQQLLRQAVQAEKARQERTAKRWAERTIDAQRASAPVPRDTVQVYKQLADAGLEYGPAFRLLRNVHVPLPAEASVARGGR
;
A
#
# COMPACT_ATOMS: atom_id res chain seq x y z
N MET A 1 43.08 -9.99 37.55
CA MET A 1 42.03 -8.96 37.40
C MET A 1 42.49 -7.97 36.35
N ALA A 2 41.77 -7.91 35.22
CA ALA A 2 41.68 -6.81 34.24
C ALA A 2 41.11 -7.46 32.96
N ALA A 3 39.78 -7.49 32.90
CA ALA A 3 38.99 -6.65 32.01
C ALA A 3 38.96 -7.25 30.59
N ALA A 4 37.98 -8.13 30.39
CA ALA A 4 37.56 -8.59 29.09
C ALA A 4 37.10 -7.38 28.28
N GLU A 5 37.90 -7.00 27.28
CA GLU A 5 37.48 -6.06 26.26
C GLU A 5 36.35 -6.71 25.47
N ALA A 6 35.13 -6.28 25.76
CA ALA A 6 33.96 -6.59 24.96
C ALA A 6 34.12 -5.92 23.60
N THR A 7 34.69 -6.67 22.66
CA THR A 7 34.69 -6.34 21.23
C THR A 7 33.24 -6.24 20.78
N THR A 8 32.72 -5.00 20.77
CA THR A 8 31.42 -4.69 20.18
C THR A 8 31.58 -4.83 18.68
N THR A 9 31.14 -5.98 18.15
CA THR A 9 31.07 -6.25 16.73
C THR A 9 30.10 -5.25 16.10
N VAL A 10 30.65 -4.20 15.47
CA VAL A 10 29.90 -3.36 14.53
C VAL A 10 29.69 -4.20 13.26
N ALA A 11 28.66 -5.05 13.30
CA ALA A 11 28.18 -5.75 12.12
C ALA A 11 27.13 -4.88 11.42
N GLY A 12 27.45 -4.47 10.19
CA GLY A 12 26.49 -3.92 9.23
C GLY A 12 26.55 -2.41 9.03
N ALA A 13 27.49 -1.94 8.20
CA ALA A 13 27.33 -0.69 7.45
C ALA A 13 26.28 -0.90 6.33
N GLY A 14 25.05 -1.23 6.73
CA GLY A 14 23.90 -1.47 5.85
C GLY A 14 22.77 -0.49 6.17
N ASP A 15 21.80 -0.40 5.27
CA ASP A 15 20.56 0.35 5.50
C ASP A 15 19.90 -0.13 6.82
N PRO A 16 19.75 0.73 7.84
CA PRO A 16 19.22 0.34 9.15
C PRO A 16 17.77 -0.18 9.07
N PHE A 17 17.07 0.10 7.97
CA PHE A 17 15.72 -0.40 7.69
C PHE A 17 15.70 -1.58 6.72
N GLY A 18 16.85 -2.20 6.43
CA GLY A 18 16.96 -3.32 5.50
C GLY A 18 16.16 -4.55 5.95
N LEU A 19 15.22 -4.99 5.10
CA LEU A 19 14.43 -6.20 5.29
C LEU A 19 14.95 -7.35 4.42
N ASN A 20 14.77 -8.58 4.91
CA ASN A 20 14.95 -9.81 4.14
C ASN A 20 13.69 -10.14 3.32
N GLU A 21 13.79 -11.09 2.39
CA GLU A 21 12.66 -11.54 1.56
C GLU A 21 11.46 -12.06 2.38
N ASP A 22 11.76 -12.65 3.55
CA ASP A 22 10.81 -13.14 4.54
C ASP A 22 10.12 -12.03 5.36
N GLY A 23 10.57 -10.77 5.21
CA GLY A 23 10.04 -9.62 5.95
C GLY A 23 10.62 -9.42 7.35
N SER A 24 11.70 -10.14 7.72
CA SER A 24 12.47 -9.87 8.93
C SER A 24 13.51 -8.75 8.71
N CYS A 25 13.84 -7.99 9.76
CA CYS A 25 14.99 -7.08 9.73
C CYS A 25 16.30 -7.86 9.57
N ARG A 26 17.24 -7.29 8.80
CA ARG A 26 18.62 -7.76 8.76
C ARG A 26 19.31 -7.60 10.10
N ASP A 27 19.17 -6.42 10.70
CA ASP A 27 19.75 -6.08 12.01
C ASP A 27 18.67 -5.54 12.96
N PRO A 28 18.09 -6.38 13.84
CA PRO A 28 16.99 -5.98 14.71
C PRO A 28 17.40 -4.89 15.72
N ALA A 29 18.66 -4.91 16.18
CA ALA A 29 19.19 -3.89 17.08
C ALA A 29 19.39 -2.54 16.39
N ALA A 30 19.91 -2.54 15.15
CA ALA A 30 20.11 -1.31 14.37
C ALA A 30 18.78 -0.68 13.96
N PHE A 31 17.79 -1.51 13.57
CA PHE A 31 16.43 -1.07 13.26
C PHE A 31 15.79 -0.37 14.46
N ARG A 32 15.89 -0.97 15.66
CA ARG A 32 15.35 -0.37 16.88
C ARG A 32 16.08 0.91 17.25
N ALA A 33 17.41 0.95 17.16
CA ALA A 33 18.18 2.15 17.43
C ALA A 33 17.80 3.30 16.48
N ALA A 34 17.62 3.01 15.18
CA ALA A 34 17.15 3.98 14.21
C ALA A 34 15.71 4.44 14.47
N LEU A 35 14.81 3.53 14.86
CA LEU A 35 13.43 3.86 15.20
C LEU A 35 13.35 4.74 16.46
N LEU A 36 14.17 4.46 17.48
CA LEU A 36 14.25 5.27 18.71
C LEU A 36 14.92 6.64 18.49
N ALA A 37 15.84 6.73 17.54
CA ALA A 37 16.47 7.99 17.15
C ALA A 37 15.50 8.91 16.38
N ASP A 38 14.51 8.34 15.69
CA ASP A 38 13.58 9.07 14.82
C ASP A 38 12.28 9.40 15.59
N THR A 39 12.37 10.36 16.51
CA THR A 39 11.28 10.75 17.43
C THR A 39 10.00 11.15 16.71
N GLY A 40 10.09 11.80 15.55
CA GLY A 40 8.92 12.19 14.76
C GLY A 40 8.11 11.00 14.24
N ARG A 41 8.76 9.88 13.91
CA ARG A 41 8.07 8.65 13.48
C ARG A 41 7.38 7.95 14.66
N LEU A 42 8.01 7.95 15.83
CA LEU A 42 7.41 7.41 17.05
C LEU A 42 6.20 8.23 17.51
N GLU A 43 6.29 9.55 17.43
CA GLU A 43 5.16 10.44 17.74
C GLU A 43 3.99 10.20 16.77
N ALA A 44 4.26 10.10 15.46
CA ALA A 44 3.24 9.77 14.47
C ALA A 44 2.56 8.41 14.73
N LEU A 45 3.34 7.39 15.14
CA LEU A 45 2.78 6.08 15.51
C LEU A 45 1.98 6.14 16.81
N SER A 46 2.38 6.98 17.77
CA SER A 46 1.65 7.18 19.03
C SER A 46 0.33 7.95 18.85
N GLY A 47 0.26 8.85 17.87
CA GLY A 47 -0.95 9.60 17.53
C GLY A 47 -2.07 8.75 16.93
N GLU A 48 -1.77 7.52 16.52
CA GLU A 48 -2.74 6.62 15.90
C GLU A 48 -3.14 5.46 16.83
N PRO A 49 -4.41 5.36 17.25
CA PRO A 49 -4.85 4.35 18.22
C PRO A 49 -4.70 2.91 17.73
N ARG A 50 -4.64 2.69 16.41
CA ARG A 50 -4.40 1.38 15.80
C ARG A 50 -2.99 0.84 16.06
N PHE A 51 -2.02 1.72 16.34
CA PHE A 51 -0.63 1.33 16.58
C PHE A 51 -0.26 1.23 18.06
N ALA A 52 -1.12 1.72 18.96
CA ALA A 52 -0.97 1.61 20.41
C ALA A 52 -0.61 0.19 20.94
N PRO A 53 -1.22 -0.92 20.47
CA PRO A 53 -0.84 -2.26 20.96
C PRO A 53 0.53 -2.73 20.48
N PHE A 54 1.09 -2.11 19.43
CA PHE A 54 2.35 -2.50 18.81
C PHE A 54 3.54 -1.68 19.32
N LEU A 55 3.30 -0.46 19.84
CA LEU A 55 4.33 0.37 20.47
C LEU A 55 5.16 -0.34 21.54
N PRO A 56 4.61 -1.10 22.51
CA PRO A 56 5.42 -1.78 23.52
C PRO A 56 6.31 -2.87 22.92
N VAL A 57 5.92 -3.46 21.78
CA VAL A 57 6.73 -4.46 21.06
C VAL A 57 7.87 -3.77 20.29
N LEU A 58 7.61 -2.56 19.75
CA LEU A 58 8.62 -1.76 19.02
C LEU A 58 9.65 -1.12 19.95
N THR A 59 9.25 -0.70 21.15
CA THR A 59 10.14 -0.09 22.16
C THR A 59 10.71 -1.11 23.16
N GLY A 60 10.16 -2.33 23.16
CA GLY A 60 10.55 -3.43 24.04
C GLY A 60 11.96 -3.96 23.79
N ALA A 61 12.45 -4.75 24.76
CA ALA A 61 13.77 -5.38 24.70
C ALA A 61 13.80 -6.64 23.84
N ASP A 62 12.64 -7.16 23.42
CA ASP A 62 12.51 -8.49 22.82
C ASP A 62 12.67 -8.47 21.29
N PRO A 63 13.82 -8.91 20.76
CA PRO A 63 14.08 -8.86 19.31
C PRO A 63 13.19 -9.85 18.53
N GLU A 64 12.77 -10.96 19.14
CA GLU A 64 11.91 -11.95 18.48
C GLU A 64 10.50 -11.43 18.24
N ALA A 65 9.92 -10.74 19.22
CA ALA A 65 8.58 -10.17 19.11
C ALA A 65 8.52 -9.10 18.00
N LEU A 66 9.57 -8.26 17.91
CA LEU A 66 9.74 -7.29 16.83
C LEU A 66 9.79 -7.98 15.45
N GLN A 67 10.59 -9.04 15.32
CA GLN A 67 10.70 -9.76 14.04
C GLN A 67 9.40 -10.45 13.65
N GLN A 68 8.67 -11.04 14.60
CA GLN A 68 7.38 -11.67 14.33
C GLN A 68 6.34 -10.65 13.85
N LEU A 69 6.29 -9.48 14.48
CA LEU A 69 5.39 -8.40 14.10
C LEU A 69 5.66 -7.89 12.68
N LEU A 70 6.94 -7.69 12.34
CA LEU A 70 7.33 -7.24 11.00
C LEU A 70 7.01 -8.30 9.93
N ARG A 71 7.27 -9.58 10.20
CA ARG A 71 6.87 -10.68 9.30
C ARG A 71 5.36 -10.69 9.06
N GLN A 72 4.56 -10.53 10.11
CA GLN A 72 3.09 -10.48 9.99
C GLN A 72 2.64 -9.26 9.17
N ALA A 73 3.23 -8.09 9.39
CA ALA A 73 2.91 -6.90 8.63
C ALA A 73 3.22 -7.08 7.13
N VAL A 74 4.42 -7.58 6.80
CA VAL A 74 4.84 -7.83 5.42
C VAL A 74 3.96 -8.89 4.75
N GLN A 75 3.61 -9.97 5.45
CA GLN A 75 2.70 -10.99 4.94
C GLN A 75 1.28 -10.44 4.69
N ALA A 76 0.77 -9.62 5.61
CA ALA A 76 -0.54 -8.97 5.44
C ALA A 76 -0.56 -8.01 4.24
N GLU A 77 0.53 -7.27 4.02
CA GLU A 77 0.68 -6.41 2.85
C GLU A 77 0.78 -7.20 1.55
N LYS A 78 1.63 -8.24 1.50
CA LYS A 78 1.73 -9.15 0.34
C LYS A 78 0.36 -9.76 0.01
N ALA A 79 -0.36 -10.27 1.00
CA ALA A 79 -1.70 -10.83 0.80
C ALA A 79 -2.72 -9.77 0.33
N ARG A 80 -2.60 -8.51 0.75
CA ARG A 80 -3.44 -7.40 0.25
C ARG A 80 -3.10 -7.05 -1.20
N GLN A 81 -1.82 -6.99 -1.54
CA GLN A 81 -1.35 -6.74 -2.90
C GLN A 81 -1.79 -7.86 -3.83
N GLU A 82 -1.65 -9.13 -3.44
CA GLU A 82 -2.12 -10.28 -4.20
C GLU A 82 -3.64 -10.28 -4.41
N ARG A 83 -4.43 -9.98 -3.38
CA ARG A 83 -5.89 -9.85 -3.54
C ARG A 83 -6.25 -8.75 -4.53
N THR A 84 -5.51 -7.65 -4.50
CA THR A 84 -5.68 -6.56 -5.46
C THR A 84 -5.27 -7.03 -6.85
N ALA A 85 -4.08 -7.60 -7.02
CA ALA A 85 -3.59 -8.12 -8.30
C ALA A 85 -4.51 -9.18 -8.91
N LYS A 86 -5.03 -10.12 -8.12
CA LYS A 86 -6.03 -11.12 -8.54
C LYS A 86 -7.31 -10.45 -9.01
N ARG A 87 -7.85 -9.50 -8.24
CA ARG A 87 -9.02 -8.69 -8.66
C ARG A 87 -8.78 -7.94 -9.97
N TRP A 88 -7.56 -7.47 -10.21
CA TRP A 88 -7.19 -6.81 -11.47
C TRP A 88 -7.01 -7.80 -12.62
N ALA A 89 -6.44 -8.98 -12.38
CA ALA A 89 -6.30 -10.05 -13.36
C ALA A 89 -7.65 -10.68 -13.76
N GLU A 90 -8.59 -10.77 -12.82
CA GLU A 90 -9.95 -11.28 -13.01
C GLU A 90 -10.90 -10.27 -13.67
N ARG A 91 -10.45 -9.03 -13.95
CA ARG A 91 -11.19 -8.06 -14.76
C ARG A 91 -11.15 -8.44 -16.24
N THR A 92 -11.80 -9.56 -16.56
CA THR A 92 -12.14 -9.93 -17.94
C THR A 92 -12.93 -8.80 -18.61
N ILE A 93 -12.91 -8.75 -19.95
CA ILE A 93 -13.62 -7.72 -20.74
C ILE A 93 -15.11 -7.66 -20.35
N ASP A 94 -15.72 -8.81 -20.07
CA ASP A 94 -17.12 -8.88 -19.67
C ASP A 94 -17.35 -8.36 -18.24
N ALA A 95 -16.42 -8.59 -17.30
CA ALA A 95 -16.48 -7.98 -15.97
C ALA A 95 -16.37 -6.44 -16.04
N GLN A 96 -15.55 -5.92 -16.96
CA GLN A 96 -15.46 -4.48 -17.21
C GLN A 96 -16.77 -3.91 -17.79
N ARG A 97 -17.36 -4.59 -18.78
CA ARG A 97 -18.68 -4.21 -19.34
C ARG A 97 -19.80 -4.28 -18.32
N ALA A 98 -19.81 -5.30 -17.48
CA ALA A 98 -20.79 -5.44 -16.40
C ALA A 98 -20.67 -4.32 -15.35
N SER A 99 -19.45 -3.85 -15.08
CA SER A 99 -19.21 -2.75 -14.13
C SER A 99 -19.60 -1.37 -14.64
N ALA A 100 -19.69 -1.19 -15.97
CA ALA A 100 -20.05 0.06 -16.63
C ALA A 100 -21.26 -0.13 -17.56
N PRO A 101 -22.48 -0.21 -17.01
CA PRO A 101 -23.67 -0.51 -17.81
C PRO A 101 -24.22 0.72 -18.55
N VAL A 102 -23.88 1.95 -18.12
CA VAL A 102 -24.54 3.16 -18.63
C VAL A 102 -23.80 3.66 -19.87
N PRO A 103 -24.40 3.64 -21.06
CA PRO A 103 -23.78 4.21 -22.26
C PRO A 103 -23.67 5.73 -22.11
N ARG A 104 -22.58 6.31 -22.60
CA ARG A 104 -22.34 7.75 -22.61
C ARG A 104 -22.25 8.25 -24.04
N ASP A 105 -22.79 9.45 -24.28
CA ASP A 105 -22.68 10.11 -25.57
C ASP A 105 -21.23 10.54 -25.83
N THR A 106 -20.69 10.05 -26.94
CA THR A 106 -19.31 10.32 -27.37
C THR A 106 -19.08 11.79 -27.69
N VAL A 107 -20.10 12.51 -28.18
CA VAL A 107 -20.01 13.94 -28.49
C VAL A 107 -19.74 14.75 -27.21
N GLN A 108 -20.42 14.39 -26.11
CA GLN A 108 -20.19 15.05 -24.82
C GLN A 108 -18.80 14.76 -24.26
N VAL A 109 -18.28 13.55 -24.46
CA VAL A 109 -16.91 13.18 -24.03
C VAL A 109 -15.88 14.04 -24.78
N TYR A 110 -16.02 14.19 -26.09
CA TYR A 110 -15.11 15.05 -26.86
C TYR A 110 -15.22 16.52 -26.48
N LYS A 111 -16.41 17.01 -26.14
CA LYS A 111 -16.58 18.36 -25.61
C LYS A 111 -15.80 18.56 -24.31
N GLN A 112 -15.94 17.63 -23.36
CA GLN A 112 -15.20 17.68 -22.08
C GLN A 112 -13.69 17.58 -22.27
N LEU A 113 -13.23 16.76 -23.22
CA LEU A 113 -11.81 16.67 -23.57
C LEU A 113 -11.30 17.98 -24.16
N ALA A 114 -12.06 18.62 -25.06
CA ALA A 114 -11.72 19.93 -25.60
C ALA A 114 -11.68 21.00 -24.51
N ASP A 115 -12.64 21.01 -23.59
CA ASP A 115 -12.67 21.91 -22.43
C ASP A 115 -11.44 21.70 -21.51
N ALA A 116 -10.90 20.48 -21.46
CA ALA A 116 -9.67 20.12 -20.74
C ALA A 116 -8.36 20.39 -21.52
N GLY A 117 -8.44 20.98 -22.73
CA GLY A 117 -7.29 21.24 -23.59
C GLY A 117 -6.76 20.01 -24.36
N LEU A 118 -7.51 18.89 -24.34
CA LEU A 118 -7.22 17.65 -25.07
C LEU A 118 -8.08 17.58 -26.34
N GLU A 119 -7.96 18.58 -27.20
CA GLU A 119 -8.70 18.61 -28.46
C GLU A 119 -8.05 17.69 -29.51
N TYR A 120 -8.86 16.81 -30.09
CA TYR A 120 -8.46 15.97 -31.20
C TYR A 120 -9.24 16.35 -32.47
N GLY A 121 -8.51 16.37 -33.59
CA GLY A 121 -9.11 16.62 -34.91
C GLY A 121 -10.15 15.55 -35.27
N PRO A 122 -11.13 15.86 -36.15
CA PRO A 122 -12.25 14.97 -36.46
C PRO A 122 -11.84 13.57 -36.92
N ALA A 123 -10.71 13.45 -37.62
CA ALA A 123 -10.16 12.17 -38.08
C ALA A 123 -9.74 11.23 -36.95
N PHE A 124 -9.44 11.76 -35.76
CA PHE A 124 -8.98 11.01 -34.59
C PHE A 124 -10.12 10.72 -33.58
N ARG A 125 -11.37 11.06 -33.93
CA ARG A 125 -12.54 10.82 -33.08
C ARG A 125 -13.11 9.41 -33.24
N LEU A 126 -12.33 8.41 -32.82
CA LEU A 126 -12.63 6.98 -33.05
C LEU A 126 -13.44 6.31 -31.93
N LEU A 127 -13.80 7.02 -30.86
CA LEU A 127 -14.61 6.47 -29.76
C LEU A 127 -16.03 6.17 -30.25
N ARG A 128 -16.53 4.96 -29.98
CA ARG A 128 -17.89 4.53 -30.35
C ARG A 128 -18.69 4.05 -29.14
N ASN A 129 -18.14 3.13 -28.36
CA ASN A 129 -18.82 2.49 -27.24
C ASN A 129 -18.18 2.93 -25.93
N VAL A 130 -18.59 4.11 -25.43
CA VAL A 130 -18.14 4.63 -24.14
C VAL A 130 -19.21 4.31 -23.11
N HIS A 131 -18.79 3.67 -22.01
CA HIS A 131 -19.68 3.34 -20.91
C HIS A 131 -19.09 3.84 -19.59
N VAL A 132 -19.97 4.22 -18.68
CA VAL A 132 -19.61 4.69 -17.35
C VAL A 132 -20.26 3.81 -16.27
N PRO A 133 -19.60 3.66 -15.10
CA PRO A 133 -20.19 2.99 -13.96
C PRO A 133 -21.44 3.72 -13.48
N LEU A 134 -22.33 2.97 -12.82
CA LEU A 134 -23.46 3.58 -12.13
C LEU A 134 -22.94 4.59 -11.09
N PRO A 135 -23.60 5.75 -10.93
CA PRO A 135 -23.27 6.67 -9.86
C PRO A 135 -23.35 5.93 -8.51
N ALA A 136 -22.49 6.31 -7.55
CA ALA A 136 -22.34 5.60 -6.28
C ALA A 136 -23.70 5.35 -5.59
N GLU A 137 -24.59 6.33 -5.65
CA GLU A 137 -25.96 6.29 -5.12
C GLU A 137 -26.82 5.18 -5.74
N ALA A 138 -26.69 4.93 -7.04
CA ALA A 138 -27.42 3.87 -7.75
C ALA A 138 -26.76 2.49 -7.63
N SER A 139 -25.45 2.44 -7.30
CA SER A 139 -24.71 1.18 -7.13
C SER A 139 -25.03 0.48 -5.80
N VAL A 140 -25.29 1.26 -4.73
CA VAL A 140 -25.63 0.76 -3.39
C VAL A 140 -26.98 0.03 -3.39
N ALA A 141 -27.95 0.49 -4.18
CA ALA A 141 -29.28 -0.12 -4.29
C ALA A 141 -29.28 -1.55 -4.89
N ARG A 142 -28.21 -1.98 -5.58
CA ARG A 142 -28.10 -3.34 -6.14
C ARG A 142 -27.27 -4.31 -5.31
N GLY A 143 -26.51 -3.83 -4.33
CA GLY A 143 -25.58 -4.64 -3.52
C GLY A 143 -26.18 -5.29 -2.28
N GLY A 144 -27.46 -5.05 -1.98
CA GLY A 144 -28.16 -5.65 -0.85
C GLY A 144 -28.83 -6.96 -1.22
N ARG A 145 -28.08 -8.05 -1.28
CA ARG A 145 -28.56 -9.44 -1.15
C ARG A 145 -27.46 -10.33 -0.61
#